data_AF-A0A170T6G6-F1
#
_entry.id   AF-A0A170T6G6-F1
#
_cell.length_a   1.000
_cell.length_b   1.000
_cell.length_c   1.000
_cell.angle_alpha   90.00
_cell.angle_beta   90.00
_cell.angle_gamma   90.00
#
_symmetry.space_group_name_H-M   'P 1'
#
loop_
_entity.id
_entity.type
_entity.pdbx_description
1 polymer ?
#
loop_
_entity_poly.entity_id
_entity_poly.type
_entity_poly.pdbx_seq_one_letter_code
_entity_poly.pdbx_strand_id
1 'polypeptide(L)' 'MLKSHLIQHISKKNPSLSEDIVSRILHTFFSLIVEYLKDNHRVELRGFGAFTVRTY' A
#
# COMPACT_ATOMS: atom_id res chain seq x y z
N MET A 1 -3.06 -13.53 2.42
CA MET A 1 -4.12 -12.50 2.35
C MET A 1 -4.14 -11.94 0.93
N LEU A 2 -5.29 -11.88 0.27
CA LEU A 2 -5.42 -11.31 -1.08
C LEU A 2 -5.65 -9.79 -1.00
N LYS A 3 -5.27 -9.05 -2.06
CA LYS A 3 -5.53 -7.60 -2.16
C LYS A 3 -7.04 -7.28 -2.04
N SER A 4 -7.89 -8.13 -2.59
CA SER A 4 -9.36 -8.04 -2.47
C SER A 4 -9.83 -8.09 -1.02
N HIS A 5 -9.25 -8.94 -0.17
CA HIS A 5 -9.61 -9.01 1.24
C HIS A 5 -9.24 -7.73 2.00
N LEU A 6 -8.12 -7.09 1.63
CA LEU A 6 -7.72 -5.81 2.22
C LEU A 6 -8.70 -4.69 1.85
N ILE A 7 -9.15 -4.64 0.59
CA ILE A 7 -10.15 -3.68 0.11
C ILE A 7 -11.47 -3.83 0.91
N GLN A 8 -11.99 -5.06 0.98
CA GLN A 8 -13.22 -5.36 1.72
C GLN A 8 -13.10 -5.01 3.21
N HIS A 9 -11.96 -5.33 3.83
CA HIS A 9 -11.73 -5.03 5.25
C HIS A 9 -11.68 -3.54 5.54
N ILE A 10 -10.99 -2.76 4.70
CA ILE A 10 -10.90 -1.30 4.86
C ILE A 10 -12.25 -0.65 4.59
N SER A 11 -12.99 -1.05 3.55
CA SER A 11 -14.31 -0.50 3.25
C SER A 11 -15.32 -0.81 4.36
N LYS A 12 -15.32 -2.03 4.93
CA LYS A 12 -16.15 -2.36 6.11
C LYS A 12 -15.86 -1.47 7.32
N LYS A 13 -14.60 -1.08 7.53
CA LYS A 13 -14.19 -0.18 8.62
C LYS A 13 -14.46 1.29 8.33
N ASN A 14 -14.66 1.65 7.06
CA ASN A 14 -14.87 3.03 6.61
C ASN A 14 -16.11 3.08 5.71
N PRO A 15 -17.33 3.02 6.27
CA PRO A 15 -18.55 2.87 5.48
C PRO A 15 -18.83 4.01 4.49
N SER A 16 -18.20 5.18 4.67
CA SER A 16 -18.27 6.31 3.73
C SER A 16 -17.42 6.10 2.46
N LEU A 17 -16.53 5.12 2.43
CA LEU A 17 -15.67 4.80 1.29
C LEU A 17 -16.16 3.55 0.58
N SER A 18 -16.50 3.70 -0.71
CA SER A 18 -16.79 2.55 -1.57
C SER A 18 -15.54 1.71 -1.82
N GLU A 19 -15.73 0.42 -2.15
CA GLU A 19 -14.63 -0.49 -2.48
C GLU A 19 -13.77 0.03 -3.65
N ASP A 20 -14.36 0.70 -4.65
CA ASP A 20 -13.62 1.33 -5.76
C ASP A 20 -12.69 2.44 -5.28
N ILE A 21 -13.17 3.31 -4.39
CA ILE A 21 -12.34 4.38 -3.80
C ILE A 21 -11.20 3.78 -3.00
N VAL A 22 -11.49 2.78 -2.15
CA VAL A 22 -10.46 2.07 -1.37
C VAL A 22 -9.43 1.42 -2.31
N SER A 23 -9.87 0.80 -3.40
CA SER A 23 -9.00 0.20 -4.40
C SER A 23 -8.05 1.22 -5.03
N ARG A 24 -8.55 2.40 -5.40
CA ARG A 24 -7.74 3.51 -5.95
C ARG A 24 -6.71 4.04 -4.94
N ILE A 25 -7.11 4.20 -3.68
CA ILE A 25 -6.21 4.62 -2.59
C ILE A 25 -5.08 3.59 -2.44
N LEU A 26 -5.42 2.30 -2.33
CA LEU A 26 -4.43 1.24 -2.20
C LEU A 26 -3.52 1.14 -3.42
N HIS A 27 -4.07 1.29 -4.63
CA HIS A 27 -3.26 1.33 -5.84
C HIS A 27 -2.22 2.45 -5.77
N THR A 28 -2.65 3.67 -5.45
CA THR A 28 -1.75 4.82 -5.32
C THR A 28 -0.69 4.59 -4.24
N PHE A 29 -1.10 4.11 -3.07
CA PHE A 29 -0.20 3.80 -1.95
C PHE A 29 0.89 2.81 -2.34
N PHE A 30 0.53 1.65 -2.92
CA PHE A 30 1.52 0.65 -3.32
C PHE A 30 2.37 1.09 -4.50
N SER A 31 1.79 1.80 -5.47
CA SER A 31 2.55 2.34 -6.61
C SER A 31 3.64 3.30 -6.14
N LEU A 32 3.34 4.21 -5.20
CA LEU A 32 4.35 5.12 -4.65
C LEU A 32 5.50 4.39 -3.95
N ILE A 33 5.19 3.34 -3.19
CA ILE A 33 6.23 2.51 -2.56
C ILE A 33 7.15 1.91 -3.63
N VAL A 34 6.57 1.34 -4.69
CA VAL A 34 7.33 0.70 -5.77
C VAL A 34 8.19 1.72 -6.51
N GLU A 35 7.64 2.89 -6.87
CA GLU A 35 8.40 3.93 -7.57
C GLU A 35 9.61 4.39 -6.74
N TYR A 36 9.44 4.65 -5.43
CA TYR A 36 10.58 5.01 -4.57
C TYR A 36 11.62 3.90 -4.47
N LEU A 37 11.20 2.64 -4.34
CA LEU A 37 12.12 1.51 -4.27
C LEU A 37 12.90 1.31 -5.58
N LYS A 38 12.28 1.54 -6.74
CA LYS A 38 12.95 1.48 -8.06
C LYS A 38 14.11 2.46 -8.15
N ASP A 39 13.96 3.64 -7.56
CA ASP A 39 14.99 4.68 -7.51
C ASP A 39 16.05 4.42 -6.41
N ASN A 40 16.10 3.21 -5.85
CA ASN A 40 16.95 2.82 -4.72
C ASN A 40 16.74 3.66 -3.44
N HIS A 41 15.61 4.36 -3.32
CA HIS A 41 15.26 5.01 -2.07
C HIS A 41 14.77 3.97 -1.04
N ARG A 42 15.00 4.26 0.24
CA ARG A 42 14.43 3.51 1.35
C ARG A 42 13.03 4.03 1.66
N VAL A 43 12.07 3.13 1.79
CA VAL A 43 10.70 3.45 2.23
C VAL A 43 10.52 3.02 3.68
N GLU A 44 10.14 3.93 4.56
CA GLU A 44 9.87 3.64 5.96
C GLU A 44 8.42 3.91 6.34
N LEU A 45 7.74 2.87 6.83
CA LEU A 45 6.39 2.94 7.38
C LEU A 45 6.49 2.77 8.90
N ARG A 46 6.46 3.88 9.63
CA ARG A 46 6.58 3.87 11.11
C ARG A 46 5.52 2.97 11.75
N GLY A 47 5.96 2.16 12.71
CA GLY A 47 5.10 1.16 13.38
C GLY A 47 4.82 -0.10 12.54
N PHE A 48 5.31 -0.17 11.30
CA PHE A 48 5.18 -1.34 10.44
C PHE A 48 6.55 -1.92 10.06
N GLY A 49 7.46 -1.10 9.54
CA GLY A 49 8.80 -1.53 9.13
C GLY A 49 9.39 -0.65 8.03
N ALA A 50 10.50 -1.09 7.45
CA ALA A 50 11.16 -0.41 6.34
C ALA A 50 11.47 -1.38 5.20
N PHE A 51 11.47 -0.86 3.98
CA PHE A 51 11.80 -1.56 2.74
C PHE A 51 12.99 -0.89 2.06
N THR A 52 13.91 -1.70 1.55
CA THR A 52 15.09 -1.27 0.82
C THR A 52 15.43 -2.33 -0.23
N VAL A 53 15.92 -1.93 -1.39
CA VAL A 53 16.41 -2.87 -2.41
C VAL A 53 17.77 -3.42 -1.98
N ARG A 54 17.95 -4.74 -2.06
CA ARG A 54 19.25 -5.38 -1.84
C ARG A 54 19.98 -5.51 -3.18
N THR A 55 21.16 -4.91 -3.27
CA THR A 55 22.13 -5.19 -4.34
C THR A 55 23.06 -6.31 -3.89
N TYR A 56 23.13 -7.39 -4.66
CA TYR A 56 24.07 -8.49 -4.50
C TYR A 56 25.25 -8.32 -5.45
#